data_AF-A0A1D3RNY7-F1
#
_entry.id   AF-A0A1D3RNY7-F1
#
_cell.length_a   1.000
_cell.length_b   1.000
_cell.length_c   1.000
_cell.angle_alpha   90.00
_cell.angle_beta   90.00
_cell.angle_gamma   90.00
#
_symmetry.space_group_name_H-M   'P 1'
#
loop_
_entity.id
_entity.type
_entity.pdbx_description
1 polymer ?
#
loop_
_entity_poly.entity_id
_entity_poly.type
_entity_poly.pdbx_seq_one_letter_code
_entity_poly.pdbx_strand_id
1 'polypeptide(L)'
;MDVNKKNDCGDTPLIVTCQQTTLETEEEAVKFISYLWQSSSNLKKSNDFGKTAMNYAESNGLKKIIETLEYIQWKILYDSLYEAFLM
;
A
#
# COMPACT_ATOMS: atom_id res chain seq x y z
N MET A 1 9.26 -15.00 -2.95
CA MET A 1 9.16 -13.77 -3.77
C MET A 1 9.14 -12.59 -2.81
N ASP A 2 9.95 -11.55 -3.00
CA ASP A 2 10.00 -10.39 -2.11
C ASP A 2 8.95 -9.35 -2.55
N VAL A 3 7.90 -9.17 -1.75
CA VAL A 3 6.79 -8.22 -2.01
C VAL A 3 7.19 -6.75 -1.83
N ASN A 4 8.39 -6.49 -1.31
CA ASN A 4 8.95 -5.15 -1.12
C ASN A 4 10.14 -4.88 -2.06
N LYS A 5 10.37 -5.77 -3.03
CA LYS A 5 11.42 -5.61 -4.04
C LYS A 5 11.16 -4.35 -4.86
N LYS A 6 12.19 -3.52 -5.02
CA LYS A 6 12.12 -2.31 -5.82
C LYS A 6 12.44 -2.61 -7.30
N ASN A 7 11.78 -1.92 -8.22
CA ASN A 7 12.22 -1.83 -9.62
C ASN A 7 13.35 -0.78 -9.78
N ASP A 8 13.76 -0.49 -11.01
CA ASP A 8 14.85 0.46 -11.32
C ASP A 8 14.55 1.91 -10.93
N CYS A 9 13.27 2.26 -10.73
CA CYS A 9 12.83 3.57 -10.23
C CYS A 9 12.68 3.60 -8.70
N GLY A 10 12.97 2.48 -8.03
CA GLY A 10 12.74 2.31 -6.61
C GLY A 10 11.31 1.94 -6.24
N ASP A 11 10.40 1.75 -7.20
CA ASP A 11 9.00 1.47 -6.92
C ASP A 11 8.82 0.04 -6.39
N THR A 12 8.07 -0.09 -5.30
CA THR A 12 7.61 -1.39 -4.80
C THR A 12 6.36 -1.83 -5.58
N PRO A 13 5.99 -3.12 -5.54
CA PRO A 13 4.72 -3.60 -6.11
C PRO A 13 3.51 -2.78 -5.64
N LEU A 14 3.51 -2.34 -4.38
CA LEU A 14 2.45 -1.51 -3.82
C LEU A 14 2.41 -0.11 -4.47
N ILE A 15 3.57 0.51 -4.73
CA ILE A 15 3.64 1.80 -5.42
C ILE A 15 3.14 1.66 -6.87
N VAL A 16 3.59 0.64 -7.60
CA VAL A 16 3.19 0.39 -8.99
C VAL A 16 1.67 0.21 -9.12
N THR A 17 1.04 -0.41 -8.12
CA THR A 17 -0.42 -0.59 -8.06
C THR A 17 -1.18 0.75 -7.97
N CYS A 18 -0.59 1.75 -7.30
CA CYS A 18 -1.22 3.05 -7.07
C CYS A 18 -0.90 4.08 -8.16
N GLN A 19 -0.04 3.75 -9.13
CA GLN A 19 0.30 4.64 -10.25
C GLN A 19 -0.81 4.70 -11.32
N GLN A 20 -1.90 3.92 -11.19
CA GLN A 20 -3.08 3.88 -12.06
C GLN A 20 -2.83 3.56 -13.55
N THR A 21 -1.63 3.12 -13.91
CA THR A 21 -1.24 2.78 -15.29
C THR A 21 -1.36 1.28 -15.61
N THR A 22 -1.61 0.43 -14.61
CA THR A 22 -1.37 -1.02 -14.71
C THR A 22 -2.61 -1.90 -14.54
N LEU A 23 -3.70 -1.40 -13.98
CA LEU A 23 -4.91 -2.19 -13.66
C LEU A 23 -6.14 -1.58 -14.32
N GLU A 24 -7.07 -2.44 -14.73
CA GLU A 24 -8.25 -2.05 -15.51
C GLU A 24 -9.30 -1.34 -14.63
N THR A 25 -9.33 -1.67 -13.32
CA THR A 25 -10.30 -1.13 -12.36
C THR A 25 -9.69 -0.86 -10.97
N GLU A 26 -10.31 0.02 -10.19
CA GLU A 26 -9.92 0.24 -8.79
C GLU A 26 -10.19 -1.00 -7.91
N GLU A 27 -11.18 -1.83 -8.25
CA GLU A 27 -11.48 -3.07 -7.55
C GLU A 27 -10.33 -4.08 -7.60
N GLU A 28 -9.68 -4.21 -8.75
CA GLU A 28 -8.51 -5.08 -8.90
C GLU A 28 -7.33 -4.57 -8.09
N ALA A 29 -7.13 -3.25 -8.07
CA ALA A 29 -6.11 -2.61 -7.26
C ALA A 29 -6.32 -2.89 -5.77
N VAL A 30 -7.55 -2.75 -5.29
CA VAL A 30 -7.90 -3.05 -3.88
C VAL A 30 -7.63 -4.51 -3.52
N LYS A 31 -7.98 -5.46 -4.40
CA LYS A 31 -7.69 -6.89 -4.18
C LYS A 31 -6.19 -7.14 -4.08
N PHE A 32 -5.43 -6.53 -4.98
CA PHE A 32 -3.99 -6.72 -5.02
C PHE A 32 -3.28 -6.07 -3.82
N ILE A 33 -3.69 -4.86 -3.42
CA ILE A 33 -3.23 -4.20 -2.18
C ILE A 33 -3.50 -5.10 -0.97
N SER A 34 -4.69 -5.70 -0.88
CA SER A 34 -5.06 -6.60 0.21
C SER A 34 -4.15 -7.84 0.25
N TYR A 35 -3.85 -8.42 -0.91
CA TYR A 35 -2.91 -9.55 -1.03
C TYR A 35 -1.48 -9.17 -0.61
N LEU A 36 -0.99 -8.00 -1.05
CA LEU A 36 0.33 -7.49 -0.68
C LEU A 36 0.43 -7.26 0.83
N TRP A 37 -0.61 -6.69 1.46
CA TRP A 37 -0.67 -6.49 2.90
C TRP A 37 -0.59 -7.82 3.66
N GLN A 38 -1.39 -8.82 3.27
CA GLN A 38 -1.35 -10.17 3.88
C GLN A 38 0.01 -10.85 3.71
N SER A 39 0.78 -10.45 2.69
CA SER A 39 2.13 -10.94 2.43
C SER A 39 3.23 -10.12 3.12
N SER A 40 2.88 -9.30 4.13
CA SER A 40 3.79 -8.44 4.89
C SER A 40 4.48 -7.35 4.06
N SER A 41 3.77 -6.77 3.09
CA SER A 41 4.24 -5.57 2.38
C SER A 41 4.32 -4.35 3.32
N ASN A 42 5.37 -3.54 3.15
CA ASN A 42 5.58 -2.33 3.91
C ASN A 42 4.94 -1.12 3.21
N LEU A 43 3.79 -0.67 3.73
CA LEU A 43 3.01 0.45 3.20
C LEU A 43 3.75 1.80 3.24
N LYS A 44 4.76 1.95 4.11
CA LYS A 44 5.51 3.20 4.29
C LYS A 44 6.75 3.28 3.40
N LYS A 45 7.07 2.22 2.65
CA LYS A 45 8.27 2.19 1.84
C LYS A 45 8.13 3.16 0.66
N SER A 46 9.10 4.04 0.50
CA SER A 46 9.16 5.02 -0.59
C SER A 46 10.06 4.56 -1.73
N ASN A 47 9.77 5.05 -2.93
CA ASN A 47 10.64 4.92 -4.09
C ASN A 47 11.83 5.89 -4.01
N ASP A 48 12.64 5.92 -5.06
CA ASP A 48 13.89 6.69 -5.07
C ASP A 48 13.64 8.20 -5.21
N PHE A 49 12.39 8.59 -5.48
CA PHE A 49 11.90 9.98 -5.43
C PHE A 49 11.30 10.36 -4.07
N GLY A 50 11.35 9.46 -3.08
CA GLY A 50 10.74 9.68 -1.77
C GLY A 50 9.21 9.60 -1.77
N LYS A 51 8.59 9.09 -2.83
CA LYS A 51 7.13 8.93 -2.94
C LYS A 51 6.69 7.56 -2.45
N THR A 52 5.63 7.53 -1.66
CA THR A 52 4.96 6.32 -1.17
C THR A 52 3.75 5.96 -2.03
N ALA A 53 3.19 4.77 -1.82
CA ALA A 53 1.95 4.36 -2.49
C ALA A 53 0.79 5.33 -2.22
N MET A 54 0.67 5.85 -0.99
CA MET A 54 -0.33 6.86 -0.64
C MET A 54 -0.16 8.14 -1.45
N ASN A 55 1.07 8.62 -1.66
CA ASN A 55 1.29 9.85 -2.42
C ASN A 55 0.81 9.74 -3.87
N TYR A 56 0.97 8.57 -4.49
CA TYR A 56 0.46 8.33 -5.86
C TYR A 56 -1.06 8.20 -5.88
N ALA A 57 -1.64 7.51 -4.89
CA ALA A 57 -3.10 7.39 -4.78
C ALA A 57 -3.77 8.76 -4.60
N GLU A 58 -3.20 9.62 -3.75
CA GLU A 58 -3.65 11.00 -3.53
C GLU A 58 -3.48 11.86 -4.80
N SER A 59 -2.32 11.80 -5.46
CA SER A 59 -2.06 12.62 -6.65
C SER A 59 -3.00 12.28 -7.81
N ASN A 60 -3.41 11.02 -7.91
CA ASN A 60 -4.28 10.51 -8.96
C ASN A 60 -5.77 10.55 -8.56
N GLY A 61 -6.10 10.91 -7.31
CA GLY A 61 -7.49 11.00 -6.83
C GLY A 61 -8.18 9.65 -6.64
N LEU A 62 -7.44 8.59 -6.30
CA LEU A 62 -7.89 7.20 -6.23
C LEU A 62 -8.65 6.91 -4.94
N LYS A 63 -9.85 7.48 -4.79
CA LYS A 63 -10.59 7.49 -3.51
C LYS A 63 -10.68 6.12 -2.85
N LYS A 64 -11.05 5.07 -3.59
CA LYS A 64 -11.21 3.72 -3.02
C LYS A 64 -9.88 3.11 -2.56
N ILE A 65 -8.80 3.42 -3.28
CA ILE A 65 -7.45 2.98 -2.91
C ILE A 65 -6.96 3.75 -1.68
N ILE A 66 -7.21 5.06 -1.60
CA ILE A 66 -6.90 5.88 -0.43
C ILE A 66 -7.60 5.31 0.80
N GLU A 67 -8.92 5.10 0.73
CA GLU A 67 -9.72 4.51 1.81
C GLU A 67 -9.18 3.13 2.24
N THR A 68 -8.76 2.30 1.28
CA THR A 68 -8.17 0.98 1.54
C THR A 68 -6.82 1.10 2.28
N LEU A 69 -5.94 1.99 1.82
CA LEU A 69 -4.63 2.22 2.44
C LEU A 69 -4.75 2.84 3.84
N GLU A 70 -5.73 3.72 4.06
CA GLU A 70 -6.05 4.29 5.37
C GLU A 70 -6.58 3.21 6.32
N TYR A 71 -7.52 2.39 5.86
CA TYR A 71 -8.07 1.28 6.63
C TYR A 71 -6.96 0.32 7.10
N ILE A 72 -6.05 -0.08 6.20
CA ILE A 72 -4.95 -0.99 6.53
C ILE A 72 -4.02 -0.37 7.57
N GLN A 73 -3.68 0.92 7.43
CA GLN A 73 -2.84 1.62 8.40
C GLN A 73 -3.49 1.70 9.78
N TRP A 74 -4.78 2.03 9.84
CA TRP A 74 -5.55 2.04 11.08
C TRP A 74 -5.59 0.65 11.70
N LYS A 75 -5.82 -0.40 10.91
CA LYS A 75 -5.88 -1.79 11.36
C LYS A 75 -4.57 -2.25 11.98
N ILE A 76 -3.42 -1.94 11.35
CA ILE A 76 -2.09 -2.24 11.89
C ILE A 76 -1.87 -1.53 13.24
N LEU A 77 -2.22 -0.25 13.34
CA LEU A 77 -2.09 0.50 14.58
C LEU A 77 -2.99 -0.06 15.68
N TYR A 78 -4.25 -0.35 15.36
CA TYR A 78 -5.22 -0.91 16.28
C TYR A 78 -4.75 -2.27 16.83
N ASP A 79 -4.33 -3.18 15.96
CA ASP A 79 -3.84 -4.50 16.35
C ASP A 79 -2.57 -4.37 17.22
N SER A 80 -1.64 -3.48 16.86
CA SER A 80 -0.44 -3.22 17.67
C SER A 80 -0.75 -2.64 19.05
N LEU A 81 -1.74 -1.75 19.15
CA LEU A 81 -2.15 -1.18 20.44
C LEU A 81 -2.84 -2.24 21.29
N TYR A 82 -3.73 -3.04 20.70
CA TYR A 82 -4.47 -4.07 21.40
C TYR A 82 -3.54 -5.13 22.03
N GLU A 83 -2.56 -5.62 21.28
CA GLU A 83 -1.53 -6.53 21.80
C GLU A 83 -0.74 -5.92 22.97
N ALA A 84 -0.39 -4.63 22.87
CA ALA A 84 0.35 -3.93 23.92
C ALA A 84 -0.45 -3.73 25.23
N PHE A 85 -1.79 -3.77 25.18
CA PHE A 85 -2.66 -3.65 26.36
C PHE A 85 -3.00 -5.01 27.00
N LEU A 86 -2.76 -6.13 26.31
CA LEU A 86 -3.06 -7.48 26.80
C LEU A 86 -1.84 -8.23 27.38
N MET A 87 -0.63 -7.67 27.26
CA MET A 87 0.60 -8.16 27.90
C MET A 87 0.91 -7.41 29.20
#